data_AF-A0A3D9BDC2-F1
#
_entry.id   AF-A0A3D9BDC2-F1
#
_cell.length_a   1.000
_cell.length_b   1.000
_cell.length_c   1.000
_cell.angle_alpha   90.00
_cell.angle_beta   90.00
_cell.angle_gamma   90.00
#
_symmetry.space_group_name_H-M   'P 1'
#
loop_
_entity.id
_entity.type
_entity.pdbx_description
1 polymer ?
#
loop_
_entity_poly.entity_id
_entity_poly.type
_entity_poly.pdbx_seq_one_letter_code
_entity_poly.pdbx_strand_id
1 'polypeptide(L)'
;MTEIREVLDNVIFQYHFYGHTGEPFIEETDFNGITQSIKVRELEFNENGMLEKGCMIILTKENGELNIEIVDENFTNKMTKFNWKTQ
;
A
#
# COMPACT_ATOMS: atom_id res chain seq x y z
N MET A 1 14.35 1.27 11.40
CA MET A 1 14.99 -0.02 11.08
C MET A 1 16.18 0.28 10.19
N THR A 2 17.37 0.12 10.73
CA THR A 2 18.64 0.42 10.03
C THR A 2 18.88 -0.60 8.90
N GLU A 3 18.37 -1.81 9.09
CA GLU A 3 18.54 -2.95 8.19
C GLU A 3 17.87 -2.72 6.83
N ILE A 4 16.62 -2.22 6.82
CA ILE A 4 15.91 -1.92 5.56
C ILE A 4 16.59 -0.77 4.82
N ARG A 5 17.07 0.25 5.54
CA ARG A 5 17.79 1.39 4.96
C ARG A 5 19.04 0.92 4.22
N GLU A 6 19.83 0.06 4.86
CA GLU A 6 21.05 -0.48 4.26
C GLU A 6 20.77 -1.19 2.93
N VAL A 7 19.69 -1.98 2.85
CA VAL A 7 19.33 -2.66 1.60
C VAL A 7 18.86 -1.66 0.54
N LEU A 8 18.02 -0.66 0.90
CA LEU A 8 17.53 0.35 -0.05
C LEU A 8 18.63 1.28 -0.57
N ASP A 9 19.70 1.49 0.19
CA ASP A 9 20.87 2.28 -0.24
C ASP A 9 21.81 1.49 -1.17
N ASN A 10 21.86 0.17 -1.03
CA ASN A 10 22.80 -0.68 -1.77
C ASN A 10 22.16 -1.43 -2.94
N VAL A 11 20.83 -1.49 -3.03
CA VAL A 11 20.10 -2.20 -4.07
C VAL A 11 19.01 -1.31 -4.64
N ILE A 12 18.94 -1.26 -5.96
CA ILE A 12 17.94 -0.46 -6.68
C ILE A 12 16.64 -1.26 -6.79
N PHE A 13 15.65 -0.91 -5.96
CA PHE A 13 14.27 -1.34 -6.13
C PHE A 13 13.46 -0.22 -6.75
N GLN A 14 12.56 -0.55 -7.67
CA GLN A 14 11.58 0.41 -8.18
C GLN A 14 10.53 0.76 -7.11
N TYR A 15 10.08 -0.26 -6.35
CA TYR A 15 9.09 -0.10 -5.28
C TYR A 15 9.52 -0.78 -3.99
N HIS A 16 9.27 -0.13 -2.86
CA HIS A 16 9.36 -0.68 -1.52
C HIS A 16 7.99 -0.55 -0.83
N PHE A 17 7.32 -1.68 -0.63
CA PHE A 17 6.03 -1.73 0.04
C PHE A 17 6.20 -2.08 1.51
N TYR A 18 5.54 -1.33 2.38
CA TYR A 18 5.53 -1.60 3.82
C TYR A 18 4.19 -1.25 4.46
N GLY A 19 3.98 -1.72 5.69
CA GLY A 19 2.75 -1.53 6.46
C GLY A 19 2.98 -1.83 7.94
N HIS A 20 1.91 -2.09 8.68
CA HIS A 20 1.95 -2.35 10.13
C HIS A 20 2.56 -1.22 10.95
N THR A 21 2.42 0.02 10.49
CA THR A 21 2.89 1.20 11.21
C THR A 21 1.76 1.95 11.91
N GLY A 22 0.49 1.65 11.54
CA GLY A 22 -0.69 2.37 12.03
C GLY A 22 -0.94 3.70 11.30
N GLU A 23 -0.02 4.14 10.46
CA GLU A 23 -0.08 5.41 9.73
C GLU A 23 -1.06 5.37 8.53
N PRO A 24 -1.46 6.52 7.96
CA PRO A 24 -2.24 6.58 6.72
C PRO A 24 -1.48 6.05 5.49
N PHE A 25 -2.16 5.78 4.38
CA PHE A 25 -1.47 5.48 3.12
C PHE A 25 -0.56 6.64 2.68
N ILE A 26 0.67 6.32 2.27
CA ILE A 26 1.67 7.29 1.80
C ILE A 26 2.39 6.71 0.58
N GLU A 27 2.66 7.56 -0.41
CA GLU A 27 3.55 7.28 -1.53
C GLU A 27 4.57 8.41 -1.62
N GLU A 28 5.85 8.05 -1.57
CA GLU A 28 6.95 9.01 -1.63
C GLU A 28 8.19 8.42 -2.29
N THR A 29 9.01 9.29 -2.86
CA THR A 29 10.34 8.90 -3.33
C THR A 29 11.28 8.80 -2.12
N ASP A 30 11.93 7.66 -1.99
CA ASP A 30 12.90 7.38 -0.95
C ASP A 30 14.13 8.30 -1.05
N PHE A 31 14.91 8.42 0.03
CA PHE A 31 16.14 9.23 0.07
C PHE A 31 17.17 8.88 -1.02
N ASN A 32 17.15 7.65 -1.57
CA ASN A 32 18.03 7.27 -2.67
C ASN A 32 17.63 7.92 -4.03
N GLY A 33 16.47 8.59 -4.10
CA GLY A 33 15.98 9.29 -5.29
C GLY A 33 15.46 8.41 -6.42
N ILE A 34 15.39 7.08 -6.21
CA ILE A 34 15.03 6.10 -7.24
C ILE A 34 13.83 5.25 -6.80
N THR A 35 13.84 4.77 -5.55
CA THR A 35 12.81 3.86 -5.04
C THR A 35 11.56 4.64 -4.65
N GLN A 36 10.39 4.17 -5.11
CA GLN A 36 9.10 4.62 -4.59
C GLN A 36 8.74 3.79 -3.35
N SER A 37 8.79 4.44 -2.19
CA SER A 37 8.36 3.88 -0.90
C SER A 37 6.86 4.08 -0.74
N ILE A 38 6.14 2.96 -0.57
CA ILE A 38 4.68 2.94 -0.51
C ILE A 38 4.25 2.31 0.81
N LYS A 39 3.71 3.14 1.68
CA LYS A 39 3.06 2.70 2.90
C LYS A 39 1.64 2.30 2.59
N VAL A 40 1.36 1.01 2.59
CA VAL A 40 0.02 0.46 2.41
C VAL A 40 -0.76 0.63 3.71
N ARG A 41 -2.01 1.11 3.64
CA ARG A 41 -2.88 1.22 4.81
C ARG A 41 -3.24 -0.19 5.31
N GLU A 42 -3.32 -0.35 6.62
CA GLU A 42 -3.73 -1.61 7.22
C GLU A 42 -5.16 -1.97 6.79
N LEU A 43 -5.42 -3.26 6.59
CA LEU A 43 -6.75 -3.76 6.21
C LEU A 43 -7.66 -3.80 7.44
N GLU A 44 -8.02 -2.61 7.92
CA GLU A 44 -8.80 -2.41 9.13
C GLU A 44 -9.95 -1.44 8.87
N PHE A 45 -11.12 -1.75 9.46
CA PHE A 45 -12.27 -0.88 9.38
C PHE A 45 -12.11 0.30 10.34
N ASN A 46 -12.34 1.51 9.83
CA ASN A 46 -12.41 2.71 10.65
C ASN A 46 -13.67 2.73 11.55
N GLU A 47 -13.85 3.82 12.29
CA GLU A 47 -14.99 4.00 13.21
C GLU A 47 -16.35 3.92 12.51
N ASN A 48 -16.41 4.26 11.22
CA ASN A 48 -17.60 4.17 10.37
C ASN A 48 -17.78 2.78 9.75
N GLY A 49 -16.91 1.80 10.05
CA GLY A 49 -16.99 0.45 9.51
C GLY A 49 -16.49 0.32 8.06
N MET A 50 -15.75 1.30 7.56
CA MET A 50 -15.24 1.37 6.18
C MET A 50 -13.72 1.16 6.15
N LEU A 51 -13.21 0.56 5.08
CA LEU A 51 -11.79 0.51 4.76
C LEU A 51 -11.35 1.84 4.14
N GLU A 52 -10.22 2.36 4.60
CA GLU A 52 -9.67 3.63 4.12
C GLU A 52 -8.84 3.44 2.82
N LYS A 53 -8.72 4.53 2.05
CA LYS A 53 -7.89 4.60 0.85
C LYS A 53 -6.50 4.00 1.05
N GLY A 54 -6.04 3.26 0.05
CA GLY A 54 -4.70 2.68 0.02
C GLY A 54 -4.53 1.44 0.91
N CYS A 55 -5.62 0.86 1.41
CA CYS A 55 -5.60 -0.45 2.07
C CYS A 55 -5.44 -1.62 1.08
N MET A 56 -5.64 -1.35 -0.21
CA MET A 56 -5.47 -2.30 -1.29
C MET A 56 -4.84 -1.60 -2.50
N ILE A 57 -3.82 -2.25 -3.05
CA ILE A 57 -3.11 -1.80 -4.24
C ILE A 57 -2.96 -2.98 -5.20
N ILE A 58 -2.91 -2.69 -6.50
CA ILE A 58 -2.62 -3.66 -7.55
C ILE A 58 -1.28 -3.28 -8.16
N LEU A 59 -0.34 -4.22 -8.16
CA LEU A 59 0.91 -4.11 -8.89
C LEU A 59 0.82 -5.00 -10.13
N THR A 60 0.82 -4.37 -11.29
CA THR A 60 0.79 -5.07 -12.59
C THR A 60 2.18 -5.02 -13.21
N LYS A 61 2.63 -6.16 -13.74
CA LYS A 61 3.86 -6.26 -14.52
C LYS A 61 3.53 -6.65 -15.95
N GLU A 62 3.71 -5.72 -16.88
CA GLU A 62 3.43 -5.92 -18.31
C GLU A 62 4.62 -5.43 -19.14
N ASN A 63 5.08 -6.25 -20.09
CA ASN A 63 6.21 -5.93 -20.98
C ASN A 63 7.50 -5.46 -20.27
N GLY A 64 7.70 -5.87 -19.02
CA GLY A 64 8.85 -5.47 -18.21
C GLY A 64 8.66 -4.18 -17.42
N GLU A 65 7.55 -3.46 -17.63
CA GLU A 65 7.17 -2.29 -16.85
C GLU A 65 6.30 -2.68 -15.66
N LEU A 66 6.47 -1.96 -14.56
CA LEU A 66 5.64 -2.08 -13.37
C LEU A 66 4.70 -0.88 -13.30
N ASN A 67 3.42 -1.15 -13.05
CA ASN A 67 2.40 -0.14 -12.83
C ASN A 67 1.69 -0.43 -11.50
N ILE A 68 1.41 0.62 -10.74
CA ILE A 68 0.65 0.53 -9.50
C ILE A 68 -0.68 1.25 -9.63
N GLU A 69 -1.72 0.65 -9.08
CA GLU A 69 -3.05 1.25 -8.96
C GLU A 69 -3.52 1.13 -7.51
N ILE A 70 -4.07 2.23 -6.98
CA ILE A 70 -4.78 2.21 -5.70
C ILE A 70 -6.22 1.80 -5.99
N VAL A 71 -6.67 0.71 -5.37
CA VAL A 71 -8.03 0.22 -5.59
C VAL A 71 -9.04 1.21 -5.03
N ASP A 72 -10.05 1.53 -5.84
CA ASP A 72 -11.11 2.47 -5.50
C ASP A 72 -11.91 2.03 -4.26
N GLU A 73 -12.22 2.98 -3.38
CA GLU A 73 -12.92 2.72 -2.13
C GLU A 73 -14.35 2.20 -2.34
N ASN A 74 -15.00 2.49 -3.47
CA ASN A 74 -16.29 1.92 -3.83
C ASN A 74 -16.20 0.41 -4.07
N PHE A 75 -15.05 -0.08 -4.54
CA PHE A 75 -14.81 -1.51 -4.70
C PHE A 75 -14.50 -2.16 -3.35
N THR A 76 -13.52 -1.63 -2.60
CA THR A 76 -13.09 -2.22 -1.33
C THR A 76 -14.22 -2.22 -0.29
N ASN A 77 -15.11 -1.23 -0.33
CA ASN A 77 -16.24 -1.11 0.60
C ASN A 77 -17.57 -1.68 0.07
N LYS A 78 -17.57 -2.51 -0.98
CA LYS A 78 -18.73 -3.40 -1.26
C LYS A 78 -19.02 -4.30 -0.06
N MET A 79 -17.97 -4.68 0.67
CA MET A 79 -18.03 -5.36 1.95
C MET A 79 -17.48 -4.44 3.04
N THR A 80 -18.34 -4.03 3.96
CA THR A 80 -18.03 -3.21 5.13
C THR A 80 -18.00 -4.09 6.38
N LYS A 81 -17.59 -3.53 7.51
CA LYS A 81 -17.63 -4.19 8.83
C LYS A 81 -18.99 -4.82 9.16
N PHE A 82 -20.06 -4.26 8.61
CA PHE A 82 -21.44 -4.63 8.94
C PHE A 82 -22.01 -5.75 8.06
N ASN A 83 -21.47 -5.98 6.86
CA ASN A 83 -22.06 -6.90 5.88
C ASN A 83 -21.08 -7.97 5.34
N TRP A 84 -19.79 -7.91 5.68
CA TRP A 84 -18.78 -8.84 5.14
C TRP A 84 -18.98 -10.30 5.58
N LYS A 85 -19.67 -10.55 6.70
CA LYS A 85 -19.95 -11.91 7.22
C LYS A 85 -21.23 -12.53 6.66
N THR A 86 -22.04 -11.75 5.95
CA THR A 86 -23.38 -12.13 5.51
C THR A 86 -23.46 -12.35 4.00
N GLN A 87 -22.33 -12.22 3.30
CA GLN A 87 -22.17 -12.53 1.87
C GLN A 87 -21.89 -14.02 1.67
#